data_AF-A0A0C2VP11-F1
#
_entry.id   AF-A0A0C2VP11-F1
#
_cell.length_a   1.000
_cell.length_b   1.000
_cell.length_c   1.000
_cell.angle_alpha   90.00
_cell.angle_beta   90.00
_cell.angle_gamma   90.00
#
_symmetry.space_group_name_H-M   'P 1'
#
loop_
_entity.id
_entity.type
_entity.pdbx_description
1 polymer ?
#
loop_
_entity_poly.entity_id
_entity_poly.type
_entity_poly.pdbx_seq_one_letter_code
_entity_poly.pdbx_strand_id
1 'polypeptide(L)' 'MIQDAETKRLLTRSLQYLKAGCPIHFTGPSGAEKTSLALALAKKSKRPVMLMHGNHELNNKDLIGDFTGYMNKK' A
#
# COMPACT_ATOMS: atom_id res chain seq x y z
N MET A 1 -16.37 -4.15 6.29
CA MET A 1 -15.63 -3.16 7.11
C MET A 1 -16.63 -2.18 7.68
N ILE A 2 -16.94 -2.30 8.96
CA ILE A 2 -17.67 -1.27 9.69
C ILE A 2 -16.68 -0.10 9.86
N GLN A 3 -16.99 1.07 9.31
CA GLN A 3 -16.15 2.25 9.43
C GLN A 3 -16.82 3.21 10.40
N ASP A 4 -16.20 3.42 11.56
CA ASP A 4 -16.56 4.49 12.49
C ASP A 4 -16.28 5.87 11.87
N ALA A 5 -16.71 6.93 12.57
CA ALA A 5 -16.59 8.30 12.08
C ALA A 5 -15.12 8.74 11.88
N GLU A 6 -14.21 8.34 12.77
CA GLU A 6 -12.80 8.70 12.69
C GLU A 6 -12.13 8.00 11.50
N THR A 7 -12.39 6.70 11.31
CA THR A 7 -11.89 5.94 10.17
C THR A 7 -12.34 6.56 8.84
N LYS A 8 -13.61 6.97 8.73
CA LYS A 8 -14.13 7.68 7.54
C LYS A 8 -13.43 9.01 7.33
N ARG A 9 -13.21 9.80 8.39
CA ARG A 9 -12.51 11.10 8.30
C ARG A 9 -11.08 10.92 7.82
N LEU A 10 -10.36 9.93 8.38
CA LEU A 10 -8.99 9.62 8.00
C LEU A 10 -8.88 9.16 6.54
N LEU A 11 -9.75 8.26 6.09
CA LEU A 11 -9.79 7.81 4.69
C LEU A 11 -10.09 8.94 3.71
N THR A 12 -10.99 9.86 4.09
CA THR A 12 -11.36 11.01 3.25
C THR A 12 -10.19 11.96 3.09
N ARG A 13 -9.53 12.32 4.21
CA ARG A 13 -8.32 13.15 4.20
C ARG A 13 -7.19 12.50 3.39
N SER A 14 -7.00 11.19 3.57
CA SER A 14 -5.98 10.44 2.84
C SER A 14 -6.24 10.45 1.33
N LEU A 15 -7.49 10.29 0.91
CA LEU A 15 -7.82 10.36 -0.52
C LEU A 15 -7.50 11.74 -1.12
N GLN A 16 -7.67 12.83 -0.36
CA GLN A 16 -7.31 14.18 -0.82
C GLN A 16 -5.80 14.32 -1.01
N TYR A 17 -4.99 13.79 -0.10
CA TYR A 17 -3.53 13.81 -0.24
C TYR A 17 -3.05 12.99 -1.44
N LEU A 18 -3.60 11.79 -1.66
CA LEU A 18 -3.27 11.00 -2.86
C LEU A 18 -3.64 11.74 -4.15
N LYS A 19 -4.80 12.41 -4.19
CA LYS A 19 -5.22 13.22 -5.34
C LYS A 19 -4.29 14.41 -5.61
N ALA A 20 -3.65 14.94 -4.57
CA ALA A 20 -2.65 16.00 -4.66
C ALA A 20 -1.24 15.48 -5.02
N GLY A 21 -1.07 14.17 -5.23
CA GLY A 21 0.23 13.55 -5.53
C GLY A 21 1.13 13.34 -4.31
N CYS A 22 0.59 13.50 -3.09
CA CYS A 22 1.34 13.29 -1.86
C CYS A 22 1.28 11.81 -1.42
N PRO A 23 2.43 11.14 -1.21
CA PRO A 23 2.46 9.78 -0.67
C PRO A 23 1.97 9.75 0.78
N ILE A 24 1.40 8.63 1.19
CA ILE A 24 0.79 8.47 2.52
C ILE A 24 1.41 7.27 3.22
N HIS A 25 1.82 7.50 4.46
CA HIS A 25 2.30 6.48 5.37
C HIS A 25 1.41 6.45 6.62
N PHE A 26 0.67 5.36 6.82
CA PHE A 26 -0.10 5.15 8.04
C PHE A 26 0.80 4.60 9.15
N THR A 27 0.85 5.27 10.30
CA THR A 27 1.68 4.91 11.46
C THR A 27 0.83 4.58 12.68
N GLY A 28 1.32 3.69 13.57
CA GLY A 28 0.63 3.29 14.79
C GLY A 28 1.10 1.92 15.32
N PRO A 29 0.60 1.44 16.47
CA PRO A 29 1.01 0.15 17.05
C PRO A 29 0.56 -1.05 16.19
N SER A 30 1.25 -2.19 16.30
CA SER A 30 0.84 -3.42 15.60
C SER A 30 -0.61 -3.77 15.91
N GLY A 31 -1.33 -4.33 14.94
CA GLY A 31 -2.76 -4.64 15.09
C GLY A 31 -3.72 -3.45 14.92
N ALA A 32 -3.25 -2.20 14.80
CA ALA A 32 -4.10 -1.02 14.55
C ALA A 32 -4.67 -0.93 13.12
N GLU A 33 -4.82 -2.05 12.42
CA GLU A 33 -5.45 -2.16 11.10
C GLU A 33 -4.89 -1.25 9.98
N LYS A 34 -3.67 -0.71 10.11
CA LYS A 34 -3.05 0.17 9.11
C LYS A 34 -3.08 -0.40 7.69
N THR A 35 -2.69 -1.67 7.54
CA THR A 35 -2.71 -2.37 6.24
C THR A 35 -4.13 -2.46 5.70
N SER A 36 -5.10 -2.76 6.55
CA SER A 36 -6.52 -2.80 6.19
C SER A 36 -7.02 -1.41 5.74
N LEU A 37 -6.58 -0.34 6.42
CA LEU A 37 -6.90 1.05 6.10
C LEU A 37 -6.30 1.48 4.75
N ALA A 38 -5.04 1.10 4.49
CA ALA A 38 -4.38 1.31 3.21
C ALA A 38 -5.10 0.58 2.06
N LEU A 39 -5.48 -0.68 2.26
CA LEU A 39 -6.25 -1.45 1.28
C LEU A 39 -7.65 -0.87 1.04
N ALA A 40 -8.32 -0.39 2.09
CA ALA A 40 -9.61 0.29 1.98
C ALA A 40 -9.50 1.61 1.18
N LEU A 41 -8.41 2.36 1.35
CA LEU A 41 -8.12 3.56 0.55
C LEU A 41 -7.80 3.20 -0.91
N ALA A 42 -6.98 2.17 -1.13
CA ALA A 42 -6.57 1.72 -2.46
C ALA A 42 -7.77 1.27 -3.31
N LYS A 43 -8.75 0.57 -2.71
CA LYS A 43 -10.03 0.21 -3.36
C LYS A 43 -10.81 1.42 -3.91
N LYS A 44 -10.61 2.62 -3.35
CA LYS A 44 -11.25 3.86 -3.84
C LYS A 44 -10.52 4.50 -5.01
N SER A 45 -9.31 4.05 -5.35
CA SER A 45 -8.43 4.70 -6.34
C SER A 45 -8.79 4.38 -7.80
N LYS A 46 -9.78 3.51 -8.07
CA LYS A 46 -10.23 3.09 -9.43
C LYS A 46 -9.05 2.74 -10.37
N ARG A 47 -7.98 2.19 -9.81
CA ARG A 47 -6.75 1.80 -10.51
C ARG A 47 -6.29 0.44 -9.99
N PRO A 48 -5.55 -0.35 -10.77
CA PRO A 48 -4.92 -1.57 -10.27
C PRO A 48 -4.08 -1.28 -9.03
N VAL A 49 -4.18 -2.16 -8.03
CA VAL A 49 -3.46 -2.03 -6.75
C VAL A 49 -2.46 -3.17 -6.66
N MET A 50 -1.20 -2.84 -6.40
CA MET A 50 -0.16 -3.81 -6.07
C MET A 50 0.08 -3.75 -4.56
N LEU A 51 -0.02 -4.89 -3.88
CA LEU A 51 0.36 -5.03 -2.49
C LEU A 51 1.76 -5.66 -2.44
N MET A 52 2.73 -4.91 -1.92
CA MET A 52 4.09 -5.41 -1.69
C MET A 52 4.27 -5.70 -0.20
N HIS A 53 4.66 -6.93 0.13
CA HIS A 53 5.04 -7.30 1.48
C HIS A 53 6.56 -7.25 1.60
N GLY A 54 7.06 -6.39 2.48
CA GLY A 54 8.46 -6.46 2.90
C GLY A 54 8.66 -7.63 3.86
N ASN A 55 9.76 -8.34 3.69
CA ASN A 55 10.30 -9.25 4.69
C ASN A 55 11.83 -9.05 4.75
N HIS A 56 12.50 -9.79 5.63
CA HIS A 56 13.96 -9.71 5.76
C HIS A 56 14.75 -10.26 4.55
N GLU A 57 14.09 -10.93 3.60
CA GLU A 57 14.72 -11.51 2.40
C GLU A 57 14.58 -10.59 1.17
N LEU A 58 13.64 -9.64 1.22
CA LEU A 58 13.39 -8.67 0.16
C LEU A 58 14.65 -7.85 -0.06
N ASN A 59 15.19 -7.94 -1.27
CA ASN A 59 16.43 -7.27 -1.64
C ASN A 59 16.24 -6.45 -2.93
N ASN A 60 17.31 -5.76 -3.35
CA ASN A 60 17.24 -4.87 -4.50
C ASN A 60 16.84 -5.59 -5.79
N LYS A 61 17.21 -6.87 -5.96
CA LYS A 61 16.90 -7.63 -7.17
C LYS A 61 15.38 -7.84 -7.32
N ASP A 62 14.66 -7.97 -6.22
CA ASP A 62 13.20 -8.11 -6.22
C ASP A 62 12.49 -6.80 -6.60
N LEU A 63 13.13 -5.65 -6.34
CA LEU A 63 12.56 -4.32 -6.56
C LEU A 63 12.88 -3.73 -7.93
N ILE A 64 14.13 -3.90 -8.39
CA ILE A 64 14.63 -3.28 -9.63
C ILE A 64 15.12 -4.30 -10.67
N GLY A 65 15.08 -5.60 -10.36
CA GLY A 65 15.64 -6.67 -11.20
C GLY A 65 17.13 -6.92 -10.91
N ASP A 66 17.63 -8.04 -11.42
CA ASP A 66 19.06 -8.38 -11.41
C ASP A 66 19.66 -8.17 -12.81
N PHE A 67 20.98 -8.12 -12.92
CA PHE A 67 21.69 -8.01 -14.19
C PHE A 67 21.59 -9.28 -15.05
N THR A 68 21.12 -10.38 -14.47
CA THR A 68 20.70 -11.55 -15.22
C THR A 68 19.36 -11.21 -15.87
N GLY A 69 19.33 -11.06 -17.20
CA GLY A 69 18.09 -10.80 -17.93
C GLY A 69 16.99 -11.85 -17.65
N TYR A 70 15.83 -11.68 -18.27
CA TYR A 70 14.68 -12.56 -18.07
C TYR A 70 15.00 -14.03 -18.38
N MET A 71 15.03 -14.88 -17.36
CA MET A 71 15.09 -16.35 -17.49
C MET A 71 13.71 -16.93 -17.19
N ASN A 72 12.97 -17.30 -18.23
CA ASN A 72 11.74 -18.09 -18.09
C ASN A 72 12.10 -19.56 -17.88
N LYS A 73 11.77 -20.12 -16.72
CA LYS A 73 11.69 -21.58 -16.56
C LYS A 73 10.27 -22.01 -16.93
N LYS A 74 10.15 -22.65 -18.10
CA LYS A 74 8.96 -23.39 -18.51
C LYS A 74 8.65 -24.52 -17.52
#